data_AF-A0A2M6NSJ1-F1
#
_entry.id   AF-A0A2M6NSJ1-F1
#
_cell.length_a   1.000
_cell.length_b   1.000
_cell.length_c   1.000
_cell.angle_alpha   90.00
_cell.angle_beta   90.00
_cell.angle_gamma   90.00
#
_symmetry.space_group_name_H-M   'P 1'
#
loop_
_entity.id
_entity.type
_entity.pdbx_description
1 polymer ?
#
loop_
_entity_poly.entity_id
_entity_poly.type
_entity_poly.pdbx_seq_one_letter_code
_entity_poly.pdbx_strand_id
1 'polypeptide(L)'
;MSNYGTKLVEMFSQKVIGIFFERSVSDSICNNEYEGEIKDRSSKLNIYTFGKLTLKDYTGADLTADDPQESIALLSTDQQKAYYFKIKSLDKFHSWIKNPEGTLIEQCGNSLKETIDAYVLALYSDVAAGQRIGTDYTT
;
A
#
# COMPACT_ATOMS: atom_id res chain seq x y z
N MET A 1 -1.21 -21.99 34.86
CA MET A 1 -1.06 -20.87 33.90
C MET A 1 -2.27 -20.87 32.98
N SER A 2 -3.01 -19.76 32.92
CA SER A 2 -4.17 -19.63 32.03
C SER A 2 -3.70 -19.69 30.58
N ASN A 3 -4.27 -20.63 29.83
CA ASN A 3 -4.07 -20.76 28.39
C ASN A 3 -4.85 -19.62 27.71
N TYR A 4 -4.26 -18.43 27.67
CA TYR A 4 -4.82 -17.29 26.95
C TYR A 4 -4.88 -17.66 25.47
N GLY A 5 -6.10 -17.81 24.94
CA GLY A 5 -6.34 -18.21 23.56
C GLY A 5 -5.71 -17.24 22.57
N THR A 6 -4.49 -17.54 22.12
CA THR A 6 -3.80 -16.85 21.03
C THR A 6 -4.58 -16.93 19.72
N LYS A 7 -5.34 -18.02 19.52
CA LYS A 7 -6.21 -18.22 18.35
C LYS A 7 -7.28 -17.13 18.17
N LEU A 8 -7.81 -16.55 19.25
CA LEU A 8 -8.82 -15.48 19.16
C LEU A 8 -8.19 -14.20 18.62
N VAL A 9 -6.99 -13.86 19.07
CA VAL A 9 -6.24 -12.68 18.62
C VAL A 9 -5.85 -12.79 17.15
N GLU A 10 -5.42 -13.98 16.71
CA GLU A 10 -5.09 -14.25 15.31
C GLU A 10 -6.32 -14.11 14.40
N MET A 11 -7.48 -14.64 14.80
CA MET A 11 -8.74 -14.49 14.04
C MET A 11 -9.19 -13.03 13.93
N PHE A 12 -8.97 -12.20 14.95
CA PHE A 12 -9.29 -10.78 14.89
C PHE A 12 -8.41 -10.03 13.89
N SER A 13 -7.10 -10.27 13.92
CA SER A 13 -6.18 -9.68 12.96
C SER A 13 -6.53 -10.08 11.51
N GLN A 14 -6.85 -11.36 11.28
CA GLN A 14 -7.26 -11.84 9.96
C GLN A 14 -8.54 -11.16 9.47
N LYS A 15 -9.54 -10.94 10.34
CA LYS A 15 -10.79 -10.27 9.97
C LYS A 15 -10.59 -8.78 9.65
N VAL A 16 -9.77 -8.06 10.43
CA VAL A 16 -9.43 -6.65 10.14
C VAL A 16 -8.78 -6.53 8.76
N ILE A 17 -7.83 -7.42 8.46
CA ILE A 17 -7.14 -7.45 7.17
C ILE A 17 -8.10 -7.81 6.02
N GLY A 18 -9.02 -8.77 6.22
CA GLY A 18 -10.04 -9.10 5.23
C GLY A 18 -10.94 -7.91 4.86
N ILE A 19 -11.40 -7.14 5.87
CA ILE A 19 -12.20 -5.92 5.64
C ILE A 19 -11.39 -4.86 4.91
N PHE A 20 -10.09 -4.73 5.21
CA PHE A 20 -9.21 -3.80 4.52
C PHE A 20 -9.12 -4.13 3.02
N PHE A 21 -8.83 -5.37 2.65
CA PHE A 21 -8.72 -5.77 1.24
C PHE A 21 -10.04 -5.64 0.47
N GLU A 22 -11.18 -5.94 1.10
CA GLU A 22 -12.48 -5.79 0.44
C GLU A 22 -12.84 -4.33 0.14
N ARG A 23 -12.34 -3.39 0.95
CA ARG A 23 -12.75 -1.98 0.88
C ARG A 23 -11.69 -1.03 0.34
N SER A 24 -10.41 -1.41 0.33
CA SER A 24 -9.31 -0.50 0.01
C SER A 24 -9.22 -0.21 -1.49
N VAL A 25 -8.95 1.05 -1.81
CA VAL A 25 -8.67 1.47 -3.19
C VAL A 25 -7.20 1.30 -3.50
N SER A 26 -6.31 1.36 -2.49
CA SER A 26 -4.86 1.22 -2.67
C SER A 26 -4.45 -0.04 -3.44
N ASP A 27 -5.12 -1.18 -3.21
CA ASP A 27 -4.83 -2.44 -3.92
C ASP A 27 -5.11 -2.39 -5.43
N SER A 28 -6.09 -1.59 -5.84
CA SER A 28 -6.47 -1.44 -7.26
C SER A 28 -5.57 -0.47 -8.04
N ILE A 29 -4.87 0.43 -7.35
CA ILE A 29 -4.05 1.49 -7.96
C ILE A 29 -2.55 1.22 -7.83
N CYS A 30 -2.15 0.34 -6.92
CA CYS A 30 -0.76 -0.05 -6.71
C CYS A 30 -0.43 -1.38 -7.39
N ASN A 31 0.84 -1.62 -7.67
CA ASN A 31 1.32 -2.89 -8.21
C ASN A 31 1.83 -3.81 -7.08
N ASN A 32 1.41 -5.07 -7.10
CA ASN A 32 1.82 -6.07 -6.10
C ASN A 32 2.91 -7.03 -6.60
N GLU A 33 3.53 -6.74 -7.76
CA GLU A 33 4.50 -7.63 -8.43
C GLU A 33 5.78 -7.88 -7.60
N TYR A 34 6.08 -7.01 -6.63
CA TYR A 34 7.30 -7.06 -5.81
C TYR A 34 7.08 -7.54 -4.37
N GLU A 35 5.86 -7.98 -4.02
CA GLU A 35 5.47 -8.31 -2.64
C GLU A 35 6.30 -9.45 -2.01
N GLY A 36 6.99 -10.27 -2.81
CA GLY A 36 7.85 -11.37 -2.35
C GLY A 36 9.33 -11.02 -2.14
N GLU A 37 9.80 -9.90 -2.72
CA GLU A 37 11.22 -9.51 -2.70
C GLU A 37 11.56 -8.65 -1.48
N ILE A 38 10.55 -8.07 -0.85
CA ILE A 38 10.70 -7.22 0.33
C ILE A 38 10.16 -7.97 1.55
N LYS A 39 11.08 -8.46 2.40
CA LYS A 39 10.73 -9.27 3.57
C LYS A 39 10.86 -8.54 4.91
N ASP A 40 11.67 -7.48 4.98
CA ASP A 40 12.01 -6.82 6.24
C ASP A 40 11.77 -5.30 6.22
N ARG A 41 11.72 -4.71 7.43
CA ARG A 41 11.46 -3.28 7.73
C ARG A 41 12.50 -2.30 7.17
N SER A 42 13.58 -2.80 6.58
CA SER A 42 14.65 -1.96 6.03
C SER A 42 15.11 -2.46 4.66
N SER A 43 14.27 -3.27 4.02
CA SER A 43 14.54 -3.73 2.67
C SER A 43 14.37 -2.58 1.70
N LYS A 44 15.31 -2.50 0.77
CA LYS A 44 15.33 -1.56 -0.34
C LYS A 44 15.44 -2.38 -1.60
N LEU A 45 14.53 -2.20 -2.54
CA LEU A 45 14.56 -2.84 -3.83
C LEU A 45 14.83 -1.79 -4.91
N ASN A 46 15.83 -2.04 -5.74
CA ASN A 46 16.11 -1.22 -6.92
C ASN A 46 15.40 -1.85 -8.11
N ILE A 47 14.48 -1.10 -8.71
CA ILE A 47 13.77 -1.48 -9.93
C ILE A 47 14.45 -0.79 -11.10
N TYR A 48 15.00 -1.59 -12.01
CA TYR A 48 15.68 -1.10 -13.21
C TYR A 48 14.69 -1.05 -14.37
N THR A 49 14.64 0.10 -15.06
CA THR A 49 13.82 0.28 -16.26
C THR A 49 14.68 0.85 -17.38
N PHE A 50 14.46 0.37 -18.61
CA PHE A 50 15.18 0.86 -19.78
C PHE A 50 14.38 1.95 -20.49
N GLY A 51 15.05 3.01 -20.90
CA GLY A 51 14.50 4.00 -21.83
C GLY A 51 14.18 3.37 -23.18
N LYS A 52 13.06 3.77 -23.79
CA LYS A 52 12.67 3.31 -25.13
C LYS A 52 13.70 3.77 -26.17
N LEU A 53 14.26 2.84 -26.94
CA LEU A 53 15.08 3.16 -28.10
C LEU A 53 14.19 3.70 -29.24
N THR A 54 14.61 4.78 -29.89
CA THR A 54 13.84 5.41 -30.96
C THR A 54 14.13 4.71 -32.28
N LEU A 55 13.08 4.39 -33.04
CA LEU A 55 13.22 3.80 -34.36
C LEU A 55 13.66 4.89 -35.35
N LYS A 56 14.78 4.67 -36.04
CA LYS A 56 15.34 5.62 -37.01
C LYS A 56 14.98 5.18 -38.43
N ASP A 57 14.65 6.14 -39.30
CA ASP A 57 14.45 5.90 -40.73
C ASP A 57 15.81 5.69 -41.42
N TYR A 58 15.92 4.61 -42.20
CA TYR A 58 17.15 4.27 -42.92
C TYR A 58 17.19 4.92 -44.30
N THR A 59 18.16 5.81 -44.53
CA THR A 59 18.32 6.56 -45.78
C THR A 59 19.45 6.06 -46.69
N GLY A 60 20.03 4.89 -46.39
CA GLY A 60 21.10 4.27 -47.19
C GLY A 60 22.53 4.68 -46.80
N ALA A 61 22.72 5.28 -45.63
CA ALA A 61 24.03 5.62 -45.05
C ALA A 61 24.32 4.82 -43.77
N ASP A 62 25.54 4.91 -43.25
CA ASP A 62 25.95 4.22 -42.02
C ASP A 62 25.06 4.63 -40.83
N LEU A 63 24.55 3.62 -40.12
CA LEU A 63 23.66 3.80 -38.96
C LEU A 63 24.46 4.26 -37.73
N THR A 64 23.88 5.18 -36.96
CA THR A 64 24.41 5.59 -35.65
C THR A 64 23.79 4.75 -34.54
N ALA A 65 24.65 4.19 -33.67
CA ALA A 65 24.21 3.48 -32.47
C ALA A 65 23.54 4.46 -31.48
N ASP A 66 22.46 4.00 -30.84
CA ASP A 66 21.88 4.71 -29.69
C ASP A 66 22.39 4.09 -28.39
N ASP A 67 22.66 4.94 -27.40
CA ASP A 67 23.02 4.53 -26.04
C ASP A 67 21.76 4.32 -25.20
N PRO A 68 21.41 3.07 -24.81
CA PRO A 68 20.28 2.82 -23.94
C PRO A 68 20.51 3.49 -22.59
N GLN A 69 19.60 4.35 -22.17
CA GLN A 69 19.62 4.97 -20.85
C GLN A 69 18.86 4.08 -19.87
N GLU A 70 19.49 3.79 -18.72
CA GLU A 70 18.86 3.08 -17.61
C GLU A 70 18.34 4.08 -16.59
N SER A 71 17.14 3.83 -16.07
CA SER A 71 16.55 4.56 -14.94
C SER A 71 16.35 3.61 -13.77
N ILE A 72 16.76 4.06 -12.58
CA ILE A 72 16.69 3.30 -11.33
C ILE A 72 15.61 3.93 -10.45
N ALA A 73 14.58 3.16 -10.14
CA ALA A 73 13.59 3.49 -9.12
C ALA A 73 13.90 2.72 -7.83
N LEU A 74 13.77 3.38 -6.66
CA LEU A 74 14.01 2.78 -5.35
C LEU A 74 12.68 2.57 -4.63
N LEU A 75 12.35 1.32 -4.31
CA LEU A 75 11.22 0.95 -3.45
C LEU A 75 11.73 0.69 -2.03
N SER A 76 11.29 1.50 -1.05
CA SER A 76 11.68 1.38 0.35
C SER A 76 10.48 1.14 1.25
N THR A 77 10.56 0.16 2.16
CA THR A 77 9.54 -0.10 3.18
C THR A 77 9.91 0.56 4.51
N ASP A 78 9.35 1.75 4.77
CA ASP A 78 9.72 2.59 5.91
C ASP A 78 8.70 2.59 7.07
N GLN A 79 7.49 2.06 6.84
CA GLN A 79 6.36 2.18 7.77
C GLN A 79 5.73 0.83 8.15
N GLN A 80 5.34 0.72 9.43
CA GLN A 80 4.53 -0.38 9.97
C GLN A 80 3.44 0.18 10.87
N LYS A 81 2.20 -0.30 10.72
CA LYS A 81 1.05 0.05 11.58
C LYS A 81 0.54 -1.21 12.27
N ALA A 82 0.17 -1.09 13.54
CA ALA A 82 -0.36 -2.20 14.32
C ALA A 82 -1.41 -1.71 15.32
N TYR A 83 -2.42 -2.55 15.57
CA TYR A 83 -3.38 -2.36 16.66
C TYR A 83 -3.07 -3.32 17.80
N TYR A 84 -3.04 -2.83 19.03
CA TYR A 84 -2.88 -3.65 20.23
C TYR A 84 -3.90 -3.23 21.29
N PHE A 85 -4.90 -4.06 21.54
CA PHE A 85 -5.93 -3.80 22.56
C PHE A 85 -6.19 -5.04 23.42
N LYS A 86 -6.52 -4.81 24.69
CA LYS A 86 -6.84 -5.86 25.67
C LYS A 86 -8.26 -5.67 26.18
N ILE A 87 -9.07 -6.71 26.06
CA ILE A 87 -10.42 -6.75 26.62
C ILE A 87 -10.35 -7.35 28.03
N LYS A 88 -10.75 -6.58 29.05
CA LYS A 88 -10.58 -6.96 30.46
C LYS A 88 -11.67 -7.88 31.02
N SER A 89 -12.88 -7.87 30.45
CA SER A 89 -13.98 -8.76 30.87
C SER A 89 -15.08 -8.76 29.80
N LEU A 90 -15.62 -9.95 29.51
CA LEU A 90 -16.77 -10.17 28.62
C LEU A 90 -18.05 -9.49 29.16
N ASP A 91 -18.16 -9.33 30.48
CA ASP A 91 -19.35 -8.76 31.13
C ASP A 91 -19.60 -7.29 30.77
N LYS A 92 -18.56 -6.53 30.41
CA LYS A 92 -18.74 -5.16 29.90
C LYS A 92 -19.30 -5.12 28.48
N PHE A 93 -19.17 -6.20 27.72
CA PHE A 93 -19.64 -6.29 26.34
C PHE A 93 -21.08 -6.80 26.21
N HIS A 94 -21.68 -7.31 27.28
CA HIS A 94 -23.06 -7.81 27.26
C HIS A 94 -24.14 -6.73 27.17
N SER A 95 -23.82 -5.44 27.38
CA SER A 95 -24.89 -4.45 27.66
C SER A 95 -25.38 -3.57 26.50
N TRP A 96 -24.80 -3.54 25.29
CA TRP A 96 -25.34 -2.60 24.27
C TRP A 96 -25.24 -3.00 22.78
N ILE A 97 -24.44 -4.00 22.42
CA ILE A 97 -24.31 -4.44 21.02
C ILE A 97 -24.31 -5.97 21.05
N LYS A 98 -25.19 -6.64 20.31
CA LYS A 98 -25.25 -8.12 20.23
C LYS A 98 -23.95 -8.77 19.68
N ASN A 99 -23.01 -7.98 19.16
CA ASN A 99 -21.67 -8.37 18.67
C ASN A 99 -20.72 -7.13 18.64
N PRO A 100 -20.23 -6.66 19.79
CA PRO A 100 -19.37 -5.48 19.85
C PRO A 100 -17.97 -5.74 19.26
N GLU A 101 -17.58 -7.01 19.18
CA GLU A 101 -16.37 -7.45 18.49
C GLU A 101 -16.43 -7.11 17.00
N GLY A 102 -17.59 -7.31 16.35
CA GLY A 102 -17.77 -7.00 14.93
C GLY A 102 -17.63 -5.51 14.62
N THR A 103 -18.26 -4.64 15.42
CA THR A 103 -18.20 -3.19 15.20
C THR A 103 -16.81 -2.62 15.48
N LEU A 104 -16.11 -3.12 16.50
CA LEU A 104 -14.73 -2.69 16.79
C LEU A 104 -13.76 -3.10 15.66
N ILE A 105 -13.86 -4.35 15.21
CA ILE A 105 -13.05 -4.88 14.09
C ILE A 105 -13.31 -4.08 12.81
N GLU A 106 -14.58 -3.78 12.52
CA GLU A 106 -14.95 -2.99 11.35
C GLU A 106 -14.40 -1.55 11.43
N GLN A 107 -14.48 -0.91 12.59
CA GLN A 107 -13.89 0.42 12.80
C GLN A 107 -12.36 0.40 12.66
N CYS A 108 -11.69 -0.60 13.21
CA CYS A 108 -10.24 -0.77 13.04
C CYS A 108 -9.85 -1.00 11.57
N GLY A 109 -10.63 -1.82 10.84
CA GLY A 109 -10.45 -2.05 9.40
C GLY A 109 -10.63 -0.78 8.58
N ASN A 110 -11.69 -0.01 8.85
CA ASN A 110 -11.94 1.26 8.16
C ASN A 110 -10.84 2.30 8.44
N SER A 111 -10.40 2.43 9.69
CA SER A 111 -9.31 3.36 10.03
C SER A 111 -7.97 2.94 9.42
N LEU A 112 -7.70 1.63 9.33
CA LEU A 112 -6.53 1.11 8.62
C LEU A 112 -6.60 1.47 7.12
N LYS A 113 -7.76 1.24 6.49
CA LYS A 113 -8.01 1.63 5.10
C LYS A 113 -7.75 3.12 4.89
N GLU A 114 -8.39 3.98 5.66
CA GLU A 114 -8.25 5.44 5.51
C GLU A 114 -6.80 5.89 5.63
N THR A 115 -6.05 5.31 6.57
CA THR A 115 -4.63 5.65 6.78
C THR A 115 -3.77 5.26 5.57
N ILE A 116 -3.99 4.06 5.02
CA ILE A 116 -3.22 3.56 3.88
C ILE A 116 -3.62 4.30 2.60
N ASP A 117 -4.91 4.41 2.32
CA ASP A 117 -5.43 5.10 1.13
C ASP A 117 -5.02 6.58 1.15
N ALA A 118 -5.06 7.27 2.31
CA ALA A 118 -4.60 8.67 2.41
C ALA A 118 -3.10 8.82 2.14
N TYR A 119 -2.28 7.87 2.60
CA TYR A 119 -0.85 7.88 2.31
C TYR A 119 -0.58 7.69 0.82
N VAL A 120 -1.20 6.69 0.18
CA VAL A 120 -1.02 6.42 -1.24
C VAL A 120 -1.51 7.59 -2.09
N LEU A 121 -2.68 8.15 -1.77
CA LEU A 121 -3.23 9.28 -2.50
C LEU A 121 -2.40 10.56 -2.32
N ALA A 122 -1.70 10.72 -1.20
CA ALA A 122 -0.82 11.87 -0.98
C ALA A 122 0.42 11.88 -1.89
N LEU A 123 0.81 10.74 -2.48
CA LEU A 123 1.95 10.65 -3.39
C LEU A 123 1.75 11.37 -4.73
N TYR A 124 0.54 11.88 -5.02
CA TYR A 124 0.27 12.68 -6.22
C TYR A 124 1.16 13.93 -6.35
N SER A 125 1.70 14.45 -5.24
CA SER A 125 2.60 15.60 -5.25
C SER A 125 3.93 15.32 -5.95
N ASP A 126 4.36 14.05 -5.95
CA ASP A 126 5.67 13.61 -6.45
C ASP A 126 5.68 13.45 -7.97
N VAL A 127 4.54 13.70 -8.63
CA VAL A 127 4.44 13.74 -10.09
C VAL A 127 5.34 14.84 -10.65
N ALA A 128 6.22 14.44 -11.57
CA ALA A 128 7.17 15.32 -12.25
C ALA A 128 6.49 16.53 -12.92
N ALA A 129 7.16 17.68 -12.87
CA ALA A 129 6.68 18.90 -13.52
C ALA A 129 6.42 18.65 -15.02
N GLY A 130 5.23 19.05 -15.51
CA GLY A 130 4.80 18.84 -16.90
C GLY A 130 3.91 17.60 -17.14
N GLN A 131 3.71 16.74 -16.13
CA GLN A 131 2.78 15.61 -16.20
C GLN A 131 1.42 15.91 -15.53
N ARG A 132 1.17 17.17 -15.16
CA ARG A 132 -0.09 17.62 -14.54
C ARG A 132 -1.02 18.17 -15.62
N ILE A 133 -2.23 17.64 -15.72
CA ILE A 133 -3.27 18.14 -16.62
C ILE A 133 -4.17 19.09 -15.83
N GLY A 134 -4.27 20.34 -16.28
CA GLY A 134 -5.09 21.38 -15.64
C GLY A 134 -4.27 22.42 -14.88
N THR A 135 -4.83 23.62 -14.75
CA THR A 135 -4.33 24.70 -13.89
C THR A 135 -5.23 24.81 -12.67
N ASP A 136 -4.68 25.09 -11.50
CA ASP A 136 -5.47 25.36 -10.31
C ASP A 136 -6.42 26.54 -10.60
N TYR A 137 -7.72 26.24 -10.71
CA TYR A 137 -8.73 27.27 -10.91
C TYR A 137 -8.83 28.07 -9.62
N THR A 138 -8.21 29.25 -9.62
CA THR A 138 -8.28 30.18 -8.51
C THR A 138 -9.43 31.15 -8.80
N THR A 139 -10.56 30.99 -8.12
CA THR A 139 -11.59 32.04 -8.00
C THR A 139 -11.16 33.12 -7.03
#